data_AF-A0A9W3SEM5-F1
#
_entry.id   AF-A0A9W3SEM5-F1
#
_cell.length_a   1.000
_cell.length_b   1.000
_cell.length_c   1.000
_cell.angle_alpha   90.00
_cell.angle_beta   90.00
_cell.angle_gamma   90.00
#
_symmetry.space_group_name_H-M   'P 1'
#
loop_
_entity.id
_entity.type
_entity.pdbx_description
1 polymer ?
#
loop_
_entity_poly.entity_id
_entity_poly.type
_entity_poly.pdbx_seq_one_letter_code
_entity_poly.pdbx_strand_id
1 'polypeptide(L)'
;MVFLNAKGTPLTSRGVRYVLNELIKKASLTMRISPHMLRHTFATHMLDEGADLRTVQELLGHENLSTTQIYTHVSKERLRSVYMKHHPRA
;
A
#
# COMPACT_ATOMS: atom_id res chain seq x y z
N MET A 1 -2.25 -13.96 -19.06
CA MET A 1 -1.32 -14.03 -17.91
C MET A 1 -0.13 -13.14 -18.21
N VAL A 2 0.09 -12.07 -17.44
CA VAL A 2 1.03 -10.99 -17.78
C VAL A 2 2.46 -11.25 -17.26
N PHE A 3 2.61 -11.92 -16.11
CA PHE A 3 3.91 -12.17 -15.50
C PHE A 3 4.32 -13.64 -15.57
N LEU A 4 5.47 -13.90 -16.20
CA LEU A 4 6.09 -15.21 -16.33
C LEU A 4 7.36 -15.28 -15.47
N ASN A 5 7.72 -16.48 -15.05
CA ASN A 5 9.05 -16.74 -14.50
C ASN A 5 10.07 -17.01 -15.62
N ALA A 6 11.34 -17.18 -15.25
CA ALA A 6 12.44 -17.42 -16.19
C ALA A 6 12.28 -18.69 -17.04
N LYS A 7 11.39 -19.62 -16.67
CA LYS A 7 11.07 -20.85 -17.41
C LYS A 7 9.84 -20.68 -18.32
N GLY A 8 9.29 -19.47 -18.44
CA GLY A 8 8.10 -19.18 -19.25
C GLY A 8 6.78 -19.62 -18.64
N THR A 9 6.76 -20.10 -17.39
CA THR A 9 5.54 -20.52 -16.69
C THR A 9 5.01 -19.41 -15.78
N PRO A 10 3.74 -19.45 -15.32
CA PRO A 10 3.17 -18.43 -14.44
C PRO A 10 4.08 -18.05 -13.28
N LEU A 11 4.26 -16.74 -13.03
CA LEU A 11 4.93 -16.29 -11.82
C LEU A 11 4.05 -16.57 -10.60
N THR A 12 4.57 -17.34 -9.64
CA THR A 12 3.84 -17.67 -8.41
C THR A 12 4.00 -16.60 -7.35
N SER A 13 3.12 -16.56 -6.35
CA SER A 13 3.23 -15.65 -5.20
C SER A 13 4.55 -15.82 -4.44
N ARG A 14 5.08 -17.05 -4.37
CA ARG A 14 6.41 -17.33 -3.81
C ARG A 14 7.53 -16.73 -4.69
N GLY A 15 7.38 -16.84 -6.01
CA GLY A 15 8.30 -16.23 -6.97
C GLY A 15 8.36 -14.71 -6.83
N VAL A 16 7.20 -14.04 -6.71
CA VAL A 16 7.13 -12.59 -6.45
C VAL A 16 7.89 -12.23 -5.17
N ARG A 17 7.67 -12.99 -4.08
CA ARG A 17 8.36 -12.74 -2.80
C ARG A 17 9.87 -12.94 -2.91
N TYR A 18 10.32 -13.96 -3.66
CA TYR A 18 11.74 -14.19 -3.92
C TYR A 18 12.37 -13.02 -4.68
N VAL A 19 11.75 -12.59 -5.79
CA VAL A 19 12.20 -11.45 -6.59
C VAL A 19 12.29 -10.18 -5.74
N LEU A 20 11.25 -9.92 -4.92
CA LEU A 20 11.23 -8.76 -4.02
C LEU A 20 12.39 -8.80 -3.01
N ASN A 21 12.65 -9.95 -2.40
CA ASN A 21 13.77 -10.11 -1.47
C ASN A 21 15.13 -9.84 -2.12
N GLU A 22 15.32 -10.31 -3.35
CA GLU A 22 16.56 -10.06 -4.10
C GLU A 22 16.73 -8.57 -4.43
N LEU A 23 15.65 -7.87 -4.78
CA LEU A 23 15.68 -6.42 -5.01
C LEU A 23 16.04 -5.65 -3.73
N ILE A 24 15.47 -6.03 -2.57
CA ILE A 24 15.76 -5.39 -1.28
C ILE A 24 17.23 -5.55 -0.90
N LYS A 25 17.79 -6.76 -1.08
CA LYS A 25 19.22 -7.02 -0.83
C LYS A 25 20.10 -6.15 -1.72
N LYS A 26 19.77 -6.04 -3.01
CA LYS A 26 20.50 -5.20 -3.97
C LYS A 26 20.41 -3.71 -3.66
N ALA A 27 19.30 -3.27 -3.08
CA ALA A 27 19.12 -1.89 -2.62
C ALA A 27 19.84 -1.59 -1.29
N SER A 28 20.62 -2.53 -0.75
CA SER A 28 21.30 -2.44 0.55
C SER A 28 20.36 -2.10 1.72
N LEU A 29 19.08 -2.46 1.59
CA LEU A 29 18.09 -2.27 2.64
C LEU A 29 18.19 -3.41 3.65
N THR A 30 18.43 -3.08 4.91
CA THR A 30 18.42 -4.03 6.03
C THR A 30 17.01 -4.36 6.51
N MET A 31 16.01 -3.58 6.08
CA MET A 31 14.62 -3.77 6.44
C MET A 31 14.00 -4.92 5.64
N ARG A 32 13.30 -5.83 6.33
CA ARG A 32 12.48 -6.85 5.67
C ARG A 32 11.28 -6.16 5.05
N ILE A 33 11.19 -6.11 3.72
CA ILE A 33 10.03 -5.58 2.99
C ILE A 33 9.19 -6.73 2.41
N SER A 34 7.87 -6.64 2.52
CA SER A 34 6.92 -7.64 2.04
C SER A 34 5.90 -7.00 1.09
N PRO A 35 5.21 -7.78 0.23
CA PRO A 35 4.19 -7.23 -0.66
C PRO A 35 3.06 -6.48 0.08
N HIS A 36 2.71 -6.90 1.30
CA HIS A 36 1.70 -6.21 2.11
C HIS A 36 2.17 -4.83 2.56
N MET A 37 3.47 -4.66 2.87
CA MET A 37 3.99 -3.36 3.27
C MET A 37 4.04 -2.39 2.10
N LEU A 38 4.39 -2.86 0.90
CA LEU A 38 4.30 -2.04 -0.31
C LEU A 38 2.86 -1.57 -0.57
N ARG A 39 1.88 -2.45 -0.38
CA ARG A 39 0.46 -2.10 -0.49
C ARG A 39 0.04 -1.06 0.54
N HIS A 40 0.52 -1.19 1.77
CA HIS A 40 0.24 -0.24 2.83
C HIS A 40 0.89 1.13 2.57
N THR A 41 2.16 1.16 2.16
CA THR A 41 2.86 2.39 1.76
C THR A 41 2.14 3.09 0.61
N PHE A 42 1.68 2.34 -0.40
CA PHE A 42 0.87 2.90 -1.49
C PHE A 42 -0.40 3.55 -0.95
N ALA A 43 -1.15 2.84 -0.10
CA ALA A 43 -2.40 3.37 0.45
C ALA A 43 -2.18 4.63 1.29
N THR A 44 -1.20 4.60 2.19
CA THR A 44 -0.86 5.75 3.05
C THR A 44 -0.40 6.93 2.22
N HIS A 45 0.51 6.71 1.24
CA HIS A 45 0.99 7.78 0.36
C HIS A 45 -0.16 8.43 -0.44
N MET A 46 -1.06 7.63 -1.01
CA MET A 46 -2.21 8.17 -1.74
C MET A 46 -3.14 8.99 -0.83
N LEU A 47 -3.42 8.50 0.38
CA LEU A 47 -4.22 9.23 1.37
C LEU A 47 -3.53 10.52 1.85
N ASP A 48 -2.20 10.50 2.01
CA ASP A 48 -1.41 11.66 2.42
C ASP A 48 -1.42 12.77 1.37
N GLU A 49 -1.43 12.40 0.08
CA GLU A 49 -1.57 13.29 -1.06
C GLU A 49 -3.03 13.72 -1.32
N GLY A 50 -3.97 13.32 -0.45
CA GLY A 50 -5.35 13.78 -0.48
C GLY A 50 -6.27 12.99 -1.41
N ALA A 51 -5.85 11.81 -1.88
CA ALA A 51 -6.78 10.89 -2.53
C ALA A 51 -7.86 10.47 -1.53
N ASP A 52 -9.11 10.41 -1.99
CA ASP A 52 -10.19 9.93 -1.15
C ASP A 52 -10.07 8.41 -0.92
N LEU A 53 -10.60 7.96 0.22
CA LEU A 53 -10.53 6.56 0.63
C LEU A 53 -11.17 5.61 -0.39
N ARG A 54 -12.22 6.04 -1.09
CA ARG A 54 -12.93 5.19 -2.05
C ARG A 54 -12.06 4.94 -3.28
N THR A 55 -11.40 5.98 -3.79
CA THR A 55 -10.42 5.86 -4.89
C THR A 55 -9.27 4.93 -4.52
N VAL A 56 -8.68 5.07 -3.33
CA VAL A 56 -7.58 4.20 -2.89
C VAL A 56 -8.03 2.73 -2.78
N GLN A 57 -9.25 2.48 -2.32
CA GLN A 57 -9.83 1.14 -2.21
C GLN A 57 -10.04 0.49 -3.59
N GLU A 58 -10.56 1.23 -4.56
CA GLU A 58 -10.78 0.74 -5.93
C GLU A 58 -9.44 0.38 -6.61
N LEU A 59 -8.42 1.23 -6.46
CA LEU A 59 -7.08 0.98 -6.97
C LEU A 59 -6.41 -0.26 -6.36
N LEU A 60 -6.75 -0.61 -5.12
CA LEU A 60 -6.20 -1.77 -4.44
C LEU A 60 -6.94 -3.07 -4.77
N GLY A 61 -8.13 -3.06 -5.38
CA GLY A 61 -8.84 -4.27 -5.80
C GLY A 61 -9.50 -5.03 -4.66
N HIS A 62 -10.84 -5.08 -4.70
CA HIS A 62 -11.69 -5.73 -3.71
C HIS A 62 -11.91 -7.22 -4.05
N GLU A 63 -11.31 -8.13 -3.30
CA GLU A 63 -11.91 -9.46 -3.08
C GLU A 63 -12.03 -9.87 -1.60
N ASN A 64 -11.46 -9.11 -0.64
CA ASN A 64 -11.80 -9.36 0.76
C ASN A 64 -11.58 -8.14 1.67
N LEU A 65 -12.62 -7.81 2.42
CA LEU A 65 -12.78 -6.58 3.20
C LEU A 65 -12.15 -6.69 4.61
N SER A 66 -10.96 -7.27 4.72
CA SER A 66 -10.33 -7.59 6.02
C SER A 66 -9.20 -6.64 6.47
N THR A 67 -9.04 -5.46 5.85
CA THR A 67 -8.11 -4.39 6.34
C THR A 67 -8.71 -2.97 6.38
N THR A 68 -10.01 -2.83 6.11
CA THR A 68 -10.72 -1.55 6.01
C THR A 68 -10.65 -0.70 7.28
N GLN A 69 -10.48 -1.32 8.46
CA GLN A 69 -10.43 -0.63 9.74
C GLN A 69 -9.19 0.25 9.95
N ILE A 70 -8.03 -0.11 9.38
CA ILE A 70 -6.79 0.67 9.51
C ILE A 70 -6.94 2.00 8.75
N TYR A 71 -7.54 1.96 7.56
CA TYR A 71 -7.72 3.15 6.72
C TYR A 71 -8.74 4.14 7.31
N THR A 72 -9.74 3.65 8.05
CA THR A 72 -10.67 4.52 8.77
C THR A 72 -9.97 5.34 9.86
N HIS A 73 -8.97 4.75 10.53
CA HIS A 73 -8.20 5.45 11.56
C HIS A 73 -7.39 6.60 10.93
N VAL A 74 -6.60 6.31 9.90
CA VAL A 74 -5.80 7.31 9.15
C VAL A 74 -6.67 8.45 8.61
N SER A 75 -7.85 8.15 8.08
CA SER A 75 -8.82 9.16 7.63
C SER A 75 -9.29 10.08 8.75
N LYS A 76 -9.51 9.57 9.98
CA LYS A 76 -9.89 10.39 11.15
C LYS A 76 -8.77 11.32 11.61
N GLU A 77 -7.52 10.84 11.67
CA GLU A 77 -6.38 11.71 11.97
C GLU A 77 -6.24 12.82 10.91
N ARG A 78 -6.43 12.49 9.63
CA ARG A 78 -6.34 13.45 8.52
C ARG A 78 -7.49 14.45 8.54
N LEU A 79 -8.73 14.02 8.76
CA LEU A 79 -9.87 14.92 8.92
C LEU A 79 -9.61 15.90 10.06
N ARG A 80 -9.07 15.42 11.18
CA ARG A 80 -8.69 16.27 12.30
C ARG A 80 -7.55 17.23 11.95
N SER A 81 -6.53 16.79 11.22
CA SER A 81 -5.39 17.65 10.85
C SER A 81 -5.76 18.69 9.79
N VAL A 82 -6.56 18.32 8.79
CA VAL A 82 -7.11 19.24 7.77
C VAL A 82 -8.05 20.25 8.43
N TYR A 83 -8.93 19.81 9.33
CA TYR A 83 -9.78 20.71 10.12
C TYR A 83 -8.95 21.72 10.92
N MET A 84 -7.93 21.26 11.66
CA MET A 84 -7.04 22.14 12.43
C MET A 84 -6.21 23.09 11.55
N LYS A 85 -5.79 22.64 10.36
CA LYS A 85 -4.99 23.45 9.42
C LYS A 85 -5.80 24.56 8.75
N HIS A 86 -7.08 24.31 8.46
CA HIS A 86 -7.94 25.26 7.74
C HIS A 86 -8.92 26.02 8.65
N HIS A 87 -9.13 25.57 9.88
CA HIS A 87 -9.98 26.23 10.89
C HIS A 87 -9.25 26.36 12.25
N PRO A 88 -8.10 27.07 12.34
CA PRO A 88 -7.29 27.14 13.56
C PRO A 88 -7.89 27.98 14.71
N ARG A 89 -9.13 28.50 14.56
CA ARG A 89 -9.77 29.44 15.51
C ARG A 89 -11.27 29.17 15.76
N ALA A 90 -11.74 27.95 15.56
CA ALA A 90 -13.10 27.54 15.92
C ALA A 90 -13.17 27.04 17.37
#